data_AF-A0AAE1F4U2-F1
#
_entry.id   AF-A0AAE1F4U2-F1
#
_cell.length_a   1.000
_cell.length_b   1.000
_cell.length_c   1.000
_cell.angle_alpha   90.00
_cell.angle_beta   90.00
_cell.angle_gamma   90.00
#
_symmetry.space_group_name_H-M   'P 1'
#
loop_
_entity.id
_entity.type
_entity.pdbx_description
1 polymer ?
#
loop_
_entity_poly.entity_id
_entity_poly.type
_entity_poly.pdbx_seq_one_letter_code
_entity_poly.pdbx_strand_id
1 'polypeptide(L)'
;MIDGKYNKLGYFDVQTDNLTWFNREEWIGVKVPQDRTIVKRQLRTVSLGVFISMCTISSVGTVWAILLLLFTFMNRHRRLIQLSHPACNNLSLVGIILCLSSIFLLGLDGQFVSKEQFPIICGLRAWCLSLGFSLAYGAMFSKIWRVHRLTTKTKIENKRVEPWKLYVMVGSFVVVDIIVLSVWQGVDPLQRTLESFPLEIPQNTVEDIKIKPELEHCESKHNTIWLGLLYGYKGLLLIFGLFLAYETRSIKLKQINDSRLVGMSIYNVVVLCLITAPVTLVISTQQDASFAFVSLAIIFCCFLSMALVFVPKIVEVLHHPGERTENTGEGAAPSKEEEERYQKLLRENEDMQRLIAEKEEKIRLLKLKLQERAAIRSREQQQQQQQQQQQQQQQQQTAENHVAGSADPPTQQGPRLRQGGRPAVRIVTPDTSSVAADDAMVPRINFDISESYL
;
A
#
# COMPACT_ATOMS: atom_id res chain seq x y z
N MET A 1 -43.00 -60.57 -16.32
CA MET A 1 -42.48 -61.86 -16.81
C MET A 1 -41.16 -62.06 -16.10
N ILE A 2 -41.00 -63.14 -15.33
CA ILE A 2 -39.79 -63.43 -14.55
C ILE A 2 -39.20 -64.70 -15.17
N ASP A 3 -37.90 -64.69 -15.48
CA ASP A 3 -37.18 -65.78 -16.18
C ASP A 3 -37.93 -66.36 -17.40
N GLY A 4 -38.48 -65.47 -18.23
CA GLY A 4 -39.22 -65.87 -19.43
C GLY A 4 -40.58 -66.55 -19.17
N LYS A 5 -41.12 -66.50 -17.94
CA LYS A 5 -42.44 -67.03 -17.59
C LYS A 5 -43.38 -65.94 -17.06
N TYR A 6 -44.67 -66.12 -17.32
CA TYR A 6 -45.73 -65.25 -16.81
C TYR A 6 -46.17 -65.71 -15.41
N ASN A 7 -45.95 -64.85 -14.41
CA ASN A 7 -46.38 -65.06 -13.03
C ASN A 7 -47.61 -64.18 -12.73
N LYS A 8 -48.58 -64.75 -12.01
CA LYS A 8 -49.79 -64.03 -11.57
C LYS A 8 -49.49 -63.24 -10.30
N LEU A 9 -49.73 -61.93 -10.34
CA LEU A 9 -49.43 -61.00 -9.23
C LEU A 9 -50.62 -60.69 -8.33
N GLY A 10 -51.85 -60.84 -8.83
CA GLY A 10 -53.07 -60.57 -8.05
C GLY A 10 -54.35 -60.76 -8.86
N TYR A 11 -55.48 -60.41 -8.24
CA TYR A 11 -56.77 -60.21 -8.89
C TYR A 11 -57.39 -58.89 -8.41
N PHE A 12 -58.04 -58.18 -9.34
CA PHE A 12 -58.82 -56.98 -9.05
C PHE A 12 -60.28 -57.24 -9.39
N ASP A 13 -61.19 -57.00 -8.44
CA ASP A 13 -62.64 -57.04 -8.67
C ASP A 13 -63.18 -55.61 -8.76
N VAL A 14 -63.74 -55.29 -9.94
CA VAL A 14 -64.30 -53.98 -10.26
C VAL A 14 -65.61 -53.70 -9.53
N GLN A 15 -66.38 -54.74 -9.17
CA GLN A 15 -67.68 -54.54 -8.50
C GLN A 15 -67.54 -54.24 -7.01
N THR A 16 -66.50 -54.76 -6.36
CA THR A 16 -66.21 -54.57 -4.93
C THR A 16 -65.04 -53.62 -4.66
N ASP A 17 -64.42 -53.05 -5.71
CA ASP A 17 -63.21 -52.24 -5.68
C ASP A 17 -62.06 -52.88 -4.85
N ASN A 18 -61.93 -54.20 -4.99
CA ASN A 18 -61.07 -55.01 -4.14
C ASN A 18 -59.84 -55.54 -4.91
N LEU A 19 -58.65 -55.10 -4.49
CA LEU A 19 -57.38 -55.57 -5.00
C LEU A 19 -56.76 -56.62 -4.08
N THR A 20 -56.77 -57.88 -4.53
CA THR A 20 -56.01 -58.96 -3.88
C THR A 20 -54.63 -59.06 -4.52
N TRP A 21 -53.60 -58.68 -3.77
CA TRP A 21 -52.21 -58.62 -4.24
C TRP A 21 -51.33 -59.68 -3.55
N PHE A 22 -50.49 -60.38 -4.34
CA PHE A 22 -49.70 -61.51 -3.84
C PHE A 22 -48.24 -61.16 -3.49
N ASN A 23 -47.78 -59.94 -3.75
CA ASN A 23 -46.39 -59.48 -3.50
C ASN A 23 -45.35 -60.45 -4.13
N ARG A 24 -45.47 -60.70 -5.44
CA ARG A 24 -44.60 -61.62 -6.22
C ARG A 24 -43.88 -60.94 -7.38
N GLU A 25 -43.90 -59.61 -7.39
CA GLU A 25 -43.26 -58.76 -8.36
C GLU A 25 -41.76 -58.64 -8.06
N GLU A 26 -40.96 -58.79 -9.11
CA GLU A 26 -39.52 -58.56 -9.07
C GLU A 26 -39.21 -57.32 -9.91
N TRP A 27 -38.53 -56.35 -9.29
CA TRP A 27 -38.09 -55.12 -9.92
C TRP A 27 -36.58 -55.17 -10.14
N ILE A 28 -36.08 -54.38 -11.10
CA ILE A 28 -34.64 -54.21 -11.29
C ILE A 28 -34.13 -53.32 -10.15
N GLY A 29 -33.57 -53.95 -9.11
CA GLY A 29 -33.07 -53.29 -7.91
C GLY A 29 -34.01 -53.43 -6.69
N VAL A 30 -33.78 -52.62 -5.66
CA VAL A 30 -34.42 -52.75 -4.33
C VAL A 30 -35.72 -51.96 -4.19
N LYS A 31 -36.02 -51.05 -5.13
CA LYS A 31 -37.16 -50.11 -5.05
C LYS A 31 -38.01 -50.15 -6.32
N VAL A 32 -39.31 -49.90 -6.18
CA VAL A 32 -40.21 -49.71 -7.31
C VAL A 32 -39.77 -48.46 -8.09
N PRO A 33 -39.53 -48.54 -9.42
CA PRO A 33 -39.12 -47.40 -10.23
C PRO A 33 -40.17 -46.29 -10.20
N GLN A 34 -39.72 -45.04 -10.17
CA GLN A 34 -40.60 -43.87 -10.08
C GLN A 34 -40.98 -43.36 -11.48
N ASP A 35 -42.13 -42.70 -11.58
CA ASP A 35 -42.63 -42.08 -12.82
C ASP A 35 -41.79 -40.89 -13.30
N ARG A 36 -41.05 -40.25 -12.38
CA ARG A 36 -40.22 -39.07 -12.62
C ARG A 36 -38.97 -39.02 -11.75
N THR A 37 -37.92 -38.41 -12.27
CA THR A 37 -36.70 -38.08 -11.50
C THR A 37 -37.04 -37.12 -10.35
N ILE A 38 -36.57 -37.42 -9.14
CA ILE A 38 -36.79 -36.56 -7.96
C ILE A 38 -35.77 -35.42 -7.99
N VAL A 39 -36.22 -34.16 -7.99
CA VAL A 39 -35.34 -32.99 -7.88
C VAL A 39 -35.20 -32.59 -6.41
N LYS A 40 -34.03 -32.83 -5.82
CA LYS A 40 -33.70 -32.36 -4.46
C LYS A 40 -33.03 -30.99 -4.55
N ARG A 41 -33.59 -29.98 -3.88
CA ARG A 41 -32.92 -28.68 -3.71
C ARG A 41 -31.83 -28.81 -2.65
N GLN A 42 -30.63 -28.33 -2.95
CA GLN A 42 -29.51 -28.32 -2.02
C GLN A 42 -28.91 -26.93 -1.94
N LEU A 43 -28.71 -26.43 -0.72
CA LEU A 43 -28.08 -25.15 -0.51
C LEU A 43 -26.56 -25.30 -0.74
N ARG A 44 -25.98 -24.42 -1.55
CA ARG A 44 -24.54 -24.16 -1.52
C ARG A 44 -24.26 -23.25 -0.31
N THR A 45 -23.26 -23.64 0.45
CA THR A 45 -22.94 -23.14 1.80
C THR A 45 -21.44 -23.08 1.96
N VAL A 46 -20.93 -22.24 2.87
CA VAL A 46 -19.49 -22.13 3.10
C VAL A 46 -18.97 -23.43 3.72
N SER A 47 -17.84 -23.93 3.21
CA SER A 47 -17.20 -25.10 3.76
C SER A 47 -16.71 -24.85 5.19
N LEU A 48 -17.11 -25.74 6.10
CA LEU A 48 -16.87 -25.59 7.55
C LEU A 48 -15.37 -25.46 7.90
N GLY A 49 -14.48 -26.06 7.11
CA GLY A 49 -13.03 -25.89 7.26
C GLY A 49 -12.53 -24.48 6.94
N VAL A 50 -13.00 -23.87 5.85
CA VAL A 50 -12.68 -22.47 5.50
C VAL A 50 -13.28 -21.51 6.52
N PHE A 51 -14.54 -21.73 6.93
CA PHE A 51 -15.18 -20.92 7.96
C PHE A 51 -14.41 -20.94 9.29
N ILE A 52 -14.08 -22.13 9.82
CA ILE A 52 -13.35 -22.26 11.09
C ILE A 52 -11.94 -21.67 10.99
N SER A 53 -11.20 -21.90 9.90
CA SER A 53 -9.84 -21.37 9.74
C SER A 53 -9.80 -19.83 9.69
N MET A 54 -10.74 -19.17 9.00
CA MET A 54 -10.82 -17.71 9.00
C MET A 54 -11.26 -17.16 10.38
N CYS A 55 -12.19 -17.84 11.06
CA CYS A 55 -12.64 -17.46 12.40
C CYS A 55 -11.54 -17.59 13.47
N THR A 56 -10.68 -18.61 13.42
CA THR A 56 -9.58 -18.75 14.38
C THR A 56 -8.52 -17.66 14.18
N ILE A 57 -8.14 -17.36 12.94
CA ILE A 57 -7.20 -16.27 12.63
C ILE A 57 -7.79 -14.91 13.06
N SER A 58 -9.07 -14.67 12.78
CA SER A 58 -9.78 -13.45 13.22
C SER A 58 -9.84 -13.36 14.75
N SER A 59 -10.05 -14.48 15.45
CA SER A 59 -10.03 -14.55 16.92
C SER A 59 -8.66 -14.15 17.49
N VAL A 60 -7.57 -14.70 16.93
CA VAL A 60 -6.19 -14.35 17.33
C VAL A 60 -5.91 -12.87 17.11
N GLY A 61 -6.32 -12.32 15.95
CA GLY A 61 -6.19 -10.88 15.66
C GLY A 61 -7.00 -10.01 16.62
N THR A 62 -8.19 -10.46 17.03
CA THR A 62 -9.07 -9.75 17.97
C THR A 62 -8.48 -9.74 19.39
N VAL A 63 -7.98 -10.88 19.86
CA VAL A 63 -7.26 -10.98 21.15
C VAL A 63 -6.02 -10.08 21.13
N TRP A 64 -5.25 -10.09 20.04
CA TRP A 64 -4.09 -9.20 19.89
C TRP A 64 -4.49 -7.72 19.91
N ALA A 65 -5.55 -7.32 19.21
CA ALA A 65 -6.06 -5.94 19.24
C ALA A 65 -6.49 -5.51 20.66
N ILE A 66 -7.12 -6.41 21.44
CA ILE A 66 -7.48 -6.17 22.84
C ILE A 66 -6.22 -6.00 23.70
N LEU A 67 -5.20 -6.84 23.53
CA LEU A 67 -3.92 -6.71 24.24
C LEU A 67 -3.22 -5.37 23.91
N LEU A 68 -3.23 -4.93 22.65
CA LEU A 68 -2.72 -3.61 22.25
C LEU A 68 -3.52 -2.45 22.87
N LEU A 69 -4.83 -2.61 23.01
CA LEU A 69 -5.71 -1.61 23.65
C LEU A 69 -5.40 -1.51 25.14
N LEU A 70 -5.29 -2.65 25.84
CA LEU A 70 -4.90 -2.71 27.26
C LEU A 70 -3.49 -2.14 27.47
N PHE A 71 -2.52 -2.50 26.62
CA PHE A 71 -1.16 -1.95 26.66
C PHE A 71 -1.15 -0.42 26.50
N THR A 72 -1.94 0.11 25.56
CA THR A 72 -2.07 1.55 25.31
C THR A 72 -2.76 2.25 26.49
N PHE A 73 -3.74 1.61 27.13
CA PHE A 73 -4.43 2.13 28.31
C PHE A 73 -3.53 2.15 29.55
N MET A 74 -2.84 1.06 29.87
CA MET A 74 -1.92 0.95 31.01
C MET A 74 -0.76 1.95 30.90
N ASN A 75 -0.18 2.08 29.70
CA ASN A 75 0.96 2.97 29.46
C ASN A 75 0.55 4.40 29.04
N ARG A 76 -0.73 4.79 29.17
CA ARG A 76 -1.25 6.14 28.83
C ARG A 76 -0.51 7.30 29.52
N HIS A 77 0.17 7.02 30.62
CA HIS A 77 0.93 7.99 31.41
C HIS A 77 2.32 8.30 30.82
N ARG A 78 2.86 7.44 29.94
CA ARG A 78 4.16 7.67 29.26
C ARG A 78 4.04 8.80 28.23
N ARG A 79 5.02 9.71 28.20
CA ARG A 79 5.09 10.82 27.22
C ARG A 79 4.98 10.31 25.78
N LEU A 80 5.70 9.25 25.42
CA LEU A 80 5.70 8.64 24.10
C LEU A 80 4.28 8.36 23.57
N ILE A 81 3.43 7.76 24.41
CA ILE A 81 2.07 7.36 24.03
C ILE A 81 1.15 8.57 23.96
N GLN A 82 1.30 9.56 24.85
CA GLN A 82 0.54 10.82 24.80
C GLN A 82 0.83 11.62 23.52
N LEU A 83 2.09 11.68 23.09
CA LEU A 83 2.50 12.32 21.84
C LEU A 83 1.90 11.64 20.59
N SER A 84 1.58 10.34 20.67
CA SER A 84 1.03 9.54 19.57
C SER A 84 -0.51 9.57 19.44
N HIS A 85 -1.18 10.43 20.22
CA HIS A 85 -2.65 10.58 20.29
C HIS A 85 -3.37 9.28 20.66
N PRO A 86 -3.36 8.88 21.95
CA PRO A 86 -3.91 7.61 22.39
C PRO A 86 -5.41 7.49 22.09
N ALA A 87 -6.14 8.61 22.05
CA ALA A 87 -7.52 8.70 21.58
C ALA A 87 -7.72 8.08 20.18
N CYS A 88 -6.91 8.49 19.19
CA CYS A 88 -7.00 7.96 17.83
C CYS A 88 -6.51 6.51 17.75
N ASN A 89 -5.43 6.17 18.45
CA ASN A 89 -4.95 4.78 18.48
C ASN A 89 -6.01 3.82 19.07
N ASN A 90 -6.71 4.23 20.14
CA ASN A 90 -7.80 3.45 20.74
C ASN A 90 -9.02 3.32 19.82
N LEU A 91 -9.48 4.43 19.20
CA LEU A 91 -10.56 4.38 18.20
C LEU A 91 -10.20 3.46 17.02
N SER A 92 -8.94 3.49 16.58
CA SER A 92 -8.46 2.63 15.50
C SER A 92 -8.52 1.14 15.89
N LEU A 93 -8.16 0.79 17.12
CA LEU A 93 -8.25 -0.59 17.61
C LEU A 93 -9.71 -1.05 17.77
N VAL A 94 -10.61 -0.19 18.25
CA VAL A 94 -12.05 -0.49 18.32
C VAL A 94 -12.62 -0.74 16.91
N GLY A 95 -12.26 0.08 15.92
CA GLY A 95 -12.64 -0.14 14.53
C GLY A 95 -12.11 -1.46 13.96
N ILE A 96 -10.85 -1.81 14.24
CA ILE A 96 -10.24 -3.09 13.83
C ILE A 96 -10.94 -4.29 14.48
N ILE A 97 -11.30 -4.22 15.76
CA ILE A 97 -12.06 -5.26 16.46
C ILE A 97 -13.44 -5.47 15.79
N LEU A 98 -14.13 -4.39 15.41
CA LEU A 98 -15.40 -4.48 14.68
C LEU A 98 -15.24 -5.08 13.27
N CYS A 99 -14.18 -4.71 12.53
CA CYS A 99 -13.85 -5.33 11.24
C CYS A 99 -13.59 -6.84 11.36
N LEU A 100 -12.79 -7.27 12.34
CA LEU A 100 -12.51 -8.69 12.59
C LEU A 100 -13.77 -9.44 13.05
N SER A 101 -14.60 -8.81 13.88
CA SER A 101 -15.90 -9.33 14.31
C SER A 101 -16.88 -9.51 13.13
N SER A 102 -16.80 -8.67 12.09
CA SER A 102 -17.64 -8.82 10.89
C SER A 102 -17.40 -10.13 10.13
N ILE A 103 -16.19 -10.72 10.21
CA ILE A 103 -15.85 -11.99 9.54
C ILE A 103 -16.74 -13.14 10.02
N PHE A 104 -17.02 -13.20 11.32
CA PHE A 104 -17.94 -14.18 11.88
C PHE A 104 -19.34 -14.00 11.31
N LEU A 105 -19.84 -12.76 11.25
CA LEU A 105 -21.16 -12.45 10.66
C LEU A 105 -21.22 -12.80 9.17
N LEU A 106 -20.14 -12.56 8.41
CA LEU A 106 -20.06 -12.88 6.98
C LEU A 106 -20.21 -14.39 6.71
N GLY A 107 -19.63 -15.24 7.58
CA GLY A 107 -19.66 -16.70 7.41
C GLY A 107 -20.91 -17.41 7.97
N LEU A 108 -21.79 -16.71 8.69
CA LEU A 108 -23.06 -17.27 9.21
C LEU A 108 -24.11 -17.44 8.10
N ASP A 109 -24.05 -18.55 7.36
CA ASP A 109 -25.02 -18.89 6.31
C ASP A 109 -26.29 -19.61 6.84
N GLY A 110 -27.16 -20.03 5.92
CA GLY A 110 -28.39 -20.76 6.21
C GLY A 110 -28.24 -22.15 6.83
N GLN A 111 -27.02 -22.66 7.06
CA GLN A 111 -26.81 -23.82 7.95
C GLN A 111 -26.99 -23.45 9.42
N PHE A 112 -26.56 -22.25 9.80
CA PHE A 112 -26.55 -21.78 11.19
C PHE A 112 -27.72 -20.85 11.53
N VAL A 113 -28.26 -20.14 10.53
CA VAL A 113 -29.26 -19.07 10.72
C VAL A 113 -30.60 -19.46 10.10
N SER A 114 -31.68 -19.32 10.87
CA SER A 114 -33.04 -19.54 10.38
C SER A 114 -33.44 -18.55 9.28
N LYS A 115 -34.37 -18.95 8.41
CA LYS A 115 -34.81 -18.12 7.26
C LYS A 115 -35.35 -16.74 7.67
N GLU A 116 -35.98 -16.66 8.84
CA GLU A 116 -36.57 -15.44 9.39
C GLU A 116 -35.52 -14.48 9.97
N GLN A 117 -34.43 -15.01 10.53
CA GLN A 117 -33.35 -14.23 11.12
C GLN A 117 -32.30 -13.78 10.09
N PHE A 118 -32.24 -14.44 8.92
CA PHE A 118 -31.24 -14.18 7.88
C PHE A 118 -31.18 -12.70 7.42
N PRO A 119 -32.29 -11.97 7.19
CA PRO A 119 -32.24 -10.55 6.82
C PRO A 119 -31.59 -9.65 7.89
N ILE A 120 -31.76 -9.99 9.17
CA ILE A 120 -31.14 -9.26 10.30
C ILE A 120 -29.62 -9.45 10.26
N ILE A 121 -29.16 -10.69 10.00
CA ILE A 121 -27.73 -10.99 9.82
C ILE A 121 -27.17 -10.27 8.58
N CYS A 122 -27.90 -10.24 7.46
CA CYS A 122 -27.52 -9.45 6.27
C CYS A 122 -27.26 -7.98 6.61
N GLY A 123 -28.18 -7.34 7.37
CA GLY A 123 -28.00 -5.98 7.87
C GLY A 123 -26.76 -5.85 8.76
N LEU A 124 -26.64 -6.69 9.80
CA LEU A 124 -25.53 -6.65 10.75
C LEU A 124 -24.15 -6.80 10.08
N ARG A 125 -24.02 -7.62 9.03
CA ARG A 125 -22.79 -7.72 8.22
C ARG A 125 -22.37 -6.36 7.65
N ALA A 126 -23.29 -5.67 6.98
CA ALA A 126 -23.03 -4.36 6.36
C ALA A 126 -22.72 -3.28 7.41
N TRP A 127 -23.49 -3.27 8.51
CA TRP A 127 -23.31 -2.33 9.62
C TRP A 127 -21.96 -2.50 10.33
N CYS A 128 -21.61 -3.72 10.76
CA CYS A 128 -20.34 -3.96 11.47
C CYS A 128 -19.12 -3.65 10.60
N LEU A 129 -19.13 -4.05 9.32
CA LEU A 129 -18.00 -3.80 8.41
C LEU A 129 -17.84 -2.31 8.08
N SER A 130 -18.93 -1.60 7.75
CA SER A 130 -18.86 -0.19 7.38
C SER A 130 -18.44 0.70 8.56
N LEU A 131 -19.05 0.50 9.74
CA LEU A 131 -18.73 1.28 10.95
C LEU A 131 -17.33 0.96 11.48
N GLY A 132 -16.92 -0.31 11.46
CA GLY A 132 -15.56 -0.72 11.81
C GLY A 132 -14.53 -0.04 10.92
N PHE A 133 -14.77 -0.03 9.61
CA PHE A 133 -13.92 0.68 8.65
C PHE A 133 -13.88 2.19 8.93
N SER A 134 -15.02 2.87 9.15
CA SER A 134 -15.02 4.32 9.43
C SER A 134 -14.33 4.70 10.73
N LEU A 135 -14.45 3.89 11.78
CA LEU A 135 -13.74 4.08 13.03
C LEU A 135 -12.23 3.88 12.86
N ALA A 136 -11.81 2.81 12.18
CA ALA A 136 -10.41 2.50 11.92
C ALA A 136 -9.75 3.55 11.00
N TYR A 137 -10.31 3.73 9.80
CA TYR A 137 -9.78 4.64 8.80
C TYR A 137 -9.89 6.09 9.25
N GLY A 138 -11.04 6.49 9.81
CA GLY A 138 -11.27 7.85 10.31
C GLY A 138 -10.29 8.26 11.40
N ALA A 139 -9.89 7.33 12.28
CA ALA A 139 -8.89 7.59 13.30
C ALA A 139 -7.47 7.77 12.71
N MET A 140 -7.07 6.94 11.75
CA MET A 140 -5.79 7.11 11.02
C MET A 140 -5.77 8.43 10.24
N PHE A 141 -6.84 8.71 9.49
CA PHE A 141 -7.06 9.95 8.76
C PHE A 141 -6.94 11.17 9.70
N SER A 142 -7.59 11.13 10.87
CA SER A 142 -7.56 12.21 11.86
C SER A 142 -6.18 12.53 12.39
N LYS A 143 -5.33 11.50 12.53
CA LYS A 143 -3.93 11.65 12.94
C LYS A 143 -3.10 12.34 11.86
N ILE A 144 -3.26 11.96 10.58
CA ILE A 144 -2.57 12.61 9.46
C ILE A 144 -3.08 14.05 9.22
N TRP A 145 -4.39 14.28 9.23
CA TRP A 145 -4.98 15.61 9.11
C TRP A 145 -4.47 16.58 10.18
N ARG A 146 -4.30 16.11 11.43
CA ARG A 146 -3.69 16.90 12.51
C ARG A 146 -2.26 17.29 12.19
N VAL A 147 -1.44 16.37 11.66
CA VAL A 147 -0.05 16.64 11.25
C VAL A 147 -0.04 17.68 10.12
N HIS A 148 -0.79 17.46 9.05
CA HIS A 148 -0.93 18.40 7.93
C HIS A 148 -1.35 19.80 8.40
N ARG A 149 -2.34 19.89 9.30
CA ARG A 149 -2.79 21.19 9.84
C ARG A 149 -1.71 21.88 10.67
N LEU A 150 -0.91 21.13 11.44
CA LEU A 150 0.19 21.70 12.22
C LEU A 150 1.32 22.24 11.33
N THR A 151 1.61 21.56 10.22
CA THR A 151 2.70 21.94 9.31
C THR A 151 2.34 23.07 8.35
N THR A 152 1.07 23.17 7.96
CA THR A 152 0.60 24.19 7.01
C THR A 152 0.19 25.50 7.70
N LYS A 153 -0.12 25.50 9.01
CA LYS A 153 -0.61 26.69 9.74
C LYS A 153 0.45 27.50 10.50
N THR A 154 1.74 27.30 10.23
CA THR A 154 2.87 28.03 10.87
C THR A 154 2.83 29.57 10.70
N LYS A 155 1.90 30.12 9.89
CA LYS A 155 1.70 31.56 9.69
C LYS A 155 0.59 32.22 10.53
N ILE A 156 -0.27 31.46 11.23
CA ILE A 156 -1.40 32.05 12.01
C ILE A 156 -1.56 31.31 13.35
N GLU A 157 -1.18 32.00 14.44
CA GLU A 157 -1.34 31.67 15.87
C GLU A 157 -1.24 30.20 16.30
N ASN A 158 -0.28 29.91 17.19
CA ASN A 158 -0.08 28.61 17.87
C ASN A 158 -1.22 28.23 18.84
N LYS A 159 -2.44 28.05 18.32
CA LYS A 159 -3.60 27.55 19.07
C LYS A 159 -3.57 26.03 19.12
N ARG A 160 -3.24 25.49 20.30
CA ARG A 160 -3.20 24.06 20.62
C ARG A 160 -4.48 23.37 20.15
N VAL A 161 -4.37 22.35 19.30
CA VAL A 161 -5.53 21.59 18.79
C VAL A 161 -6.11 20.75 19.92
N GLU A 162 -7.33 21.09 20.37
CA GLU A 162 -8.06 20.38 21.41
C GLU A 162 -8.42 18.95 20.97
N PRO A 163 -8.33 17.94 21.86
CA PRO A 163 -8.64 16.54 21.54
C PRO A 163 -10.07 16.33 21.01
N TRP A 164 -11.04 17.11 21.49
CA TRP A 164 -12.45 17.02 21.09
C TRP A 164 -12.65 17.14 19.57
N LYS A 165 -11.87 17.98 18.90
CA LYS A 165 -11.98 18.23 17.45
C LYS A 165 -11.61 17.01 16.60
N LEU A 166 -10.84 16.07 17.15
CA LEU A 166 -10.54 14.79 16.50
C LEU A 166 -11.74 13.84 16.59
N TYR A 167 -12.37 13.73 17.77
CA TYR A 167 -13.58 12.92 17.97
C TYR A 167 -14.74 13.40 17.10
N VAL A 168 -14.94 14.72 16.97
CA VAL A 168 -15.94 15.29 16.07
C VAL A 168 -15.69 14.88 14.61
N MET A 169 -14.42 14.83 14.17
CA MET A 169 -14.11 14.46 12.78
C MET A 169 -14.29 12.96 12.51
N VAL A 170 -13.80 12.07 13.37
CA VAL A 170 -14.09 10.62 13.25
C VAL A 170 -15.59 10.36 13.35
N GLY A 171 -16.26 11.01 14.29
CA GLY A 171 -17.70 10.95 14.49
C GLY A 171 -18.48 11.38 13.25
N SER A 172 -18.02 12.37 12.49
CA SER A 172 -18.69 12.79 11.26
C SER A 172 -18.75 11.68 10.20
N PHE A 173 -17.66 10.92 10.00
CA PHE A 173 -17.67 9.79 9.06
C PHE A 173 -18.59 8.66 9.51
N VAL A 174 -18.61 8.38 10.82
CA VAL A 174 -19.50 7.38 11.45
C VAL A 174 -20.96 7.81 11.35
N VAL A 175 -21.28 9.09 11.53
CA VAL A 175 -22.64 9.62 11.39
C VAL A 175 -23.13 9.52 9.95
N VAL A 176 -22.28 9.83 8.96
CA VAL A 176 -22.63 9.63 7.54
C VAL A 176 -22.92 8.16 7.23
N ASP A 177 -22.12 7.23 7.73
CA ASP A 177 -22.40 5.79 7.59
C ASP A 177 -23.74 5.40 8.21
N ILE A 178 -24.01 5.83 9.46
CA ILE A 178 -25.26 5.53 10.16
C ILE A 178 -26.45 6.06 9.34
N ILE A 179 -26.37 7.28 8.80
CA ILE A 179 -27.42 7.85 7.95
C ILE A 179 -27.61 7.01 6.68
N VAL A 180 -26.54 6.76 5.92
CA VAL A 180 -26.61 6.00 4.65
C VAL A 180 -27.18 4.59 4.86
N LEU A 181 -26.70 3.87 5.88
CA LEU A 181 -27.16 2.52 6.19
C LEU A 181 -28.58 2.49 6.77
N SER A 182 -28.99 3.50 7.55
CA SER A 182 -30.36 3.60 8.06
C SER A 182 -31.35 3.87 6.94
N VAL A 183 -31.01 4.78 6.01
CA VAL A 183 -31.86 5.06 4.84
C VAL A 183 -31.92 3.85 3.91
N TRP A 184 -30.80 3.17 3.65
CA TRP A 184 -30.79 1.93 2.88
C TRP A 184 -31.71 0.87 3.51
N GLN A 185 -31.51 0.54 4.79
CA GLN A 185 -32.31 -0.49 5.46
C GLN A 185 -33.78 -0.10 5.64
N GLY A 186 -34.10 1.21 5.72
CA GLY A 186 -35.47 1.71 5.83
C GLY A 186 -36.24 1.77 4.52
N VAL A 187 -35.56 2.01 3.39
CA VAL A 187 -36.19 2.19 2.06
C VAL A 187 -36.12 0.92 1.21
N ASP A 188 -34.99 0.21 1.22
CA ASP A 188 -34.72 -0.97 0.41
C ASP A 188 -33.93 -2.02 1.24
N PRO A 189 -34.58 -2.63 2.26
CA PRO A 189 -33.90 -3.52 3.20
C PRO A 189 -33.23 -4.70 2.50
N LEU A 190 -32.05 -5.11 3.00
CA LEU A 190 -31.39 -6.32 2.51
C LEU A 190 -32.24 -7.54 2.87
N GLN A 191 -32.63 -8.30 1.85
CA GLN A 191 -33.41 -9.53 1.97
C GLN A 191 -32.59 -10.73 1.48
N ARG A 192 -33.06 -11.93 1.82
CA ARG A 192 -32.52 -13.18 1.32
C ARG A 192 -33.02 -13.43 -0.09
N THR A 193 -32.14 -13.36 -1.09
CA THR A 193 -32.42 -13.85 -2.44
C THR A 193 -31.82 -15.24 -2.63
N LEU A 194 -32.42 -16.04 -3.51
CA LEU A 194 -31.98 -17.40 -3.84
C LEU A 194 -31.70 -17.51 -5.33
N GLU A 195 -30.43 -17.61 -5.69
CA GLU A 195 -30.01 -17.91 -7.06
C GLU A 195 -30.07 -19.43 -7.29
N SER A 196 -30.66 -19.85 -8.41
CA SER A 196 -30.83 -21.26 -8.78
C SER A 196 -29.84 -21.65 -9.88
N PHE A 197 -28.98 -22.63 -9.62
CA PHE A 197 -28.07 -23.17 -10.63
C PHE A 197 -28.72 -24.29 -11.47
N PRO A 198 -28.11 -24.66 -12.62
CA PRO A 198 -28.51 -25.82 -13.41
C PRO A 198 -28.55 -27.13 -12.60
N LEU A 199 -29.31 -28.10 -13.10
CA LEU A 199 -29.45 -29.41 -12.47
C LEU A 199 -28.15 -30.22 -12.57
N GLU A 200 -27.66 -30.69 -11.44
CA GLU A 200 -26.46 -31.53 -11.32
C GLU A 200 -26.88 -32.99 -11.08
N ILE A 201 -26.16 -33.93 -11.68
CA ILE A 201 -26.33 -35.38 -11.44
C ILE A 201 -25.30 -35.78 -10.37
N PRO A 202 -25.71 -36.28 -9.20
CA PRO A 202 -24.77 -36.69 -8.16
C PRO A 202 -23.94 -37.89 -8.62
N GLN A 203 -22.62 -37.76 -8.63
CA GLN A 203 -21.70 -38.80 -9.12
C GLN A 203 -21.69 -40.08 -8.26
N ASN A 204 -22.21 -40.02 -7.03
CA ASN A 204 -22.09 -41.07 -6.01
C ASN A 204 -23.45 -41.62 -5.55
N THR A 205 -24.46 -41.67 -6.43
CA THR A 205 -25.80 -42.17 -6.05
C THR A 205 -26.42 -43.02 -7.16
N VAL A 206 -26.91 -44.20 -6.80
CA VAL A 206 -27.63 -45.14 -7.70
C VAL A 206 -29.13 -44.79 -7.78
N GLU A 207 -29.58 -43.75 -7.09
CA GLU A 207 -30.96 -43.29 -7.09
C GLU A 207 -31.21 -42.25 -8.19
N ASP A 208 -32.36 -42.33 -8.88
CA ASP A 208 -32.81 -41.38 -9.92
C ASP A 208 -33.17 -39.99 -9.34
N ILE A 209 -32.13 -39.29 -8.88
CA ILE A 209 -32.22 -37.99 -8.21
C ILE A 209 -31.34 -37.00 -8.95
N LYS A 210 -31.90 -35.82 -9.23
CA LYS A 210 -31.15 -34.65 -9.69
C LYS A 210 -31.07 -33.64 -8.56
N ILE A 211 -29.90 -33.05 -8.38
CA ILE A 211 -29.69 -31.99 -7.40
C ILE A 211 -29.91 -30.65 -8.10
N LYS A 212 -30.67 -29.75 -7.47
CA LYS A 212 -30.77 -28.36 -7.87
C LYS A 212 -30.01 -27.50 -6.84
N PRO A 213 -28.81 -27.00 -7.17
CA PRO A 213 -28.06 -26.15 -6.25
C PRO A 213 -28.72 -24.77 -6.14
N GLU A 214 -28.87 -24.27 -4.92
CA GLU A 214 -29.41 -22.94 -4.62
C GLU A 214 -28.42 -22.16 -3.75
N LEU A 215 -28.24 -20.87 -4.04
CA LEU A 215 -27.25 -20.00 -3.41
C LEU A 215 -27.94 -18.80 -2.74
N GLU A 216 -27.64 -18.59 -1.47
CA GLU A 216 -28.14 -17.46 -0.69
C GLU A 216 -27.29 -16.20 -0.91
N HIS A 217 -27.96 -15.14 -1.36
CA HIS A 217 -27.39 -13.79 -1.40
C HIS A 217 -28.15 -12.87 -0.43
N CYS A 218 -27.45 -11.86 0.08
CA CYS A 218 -28.03 -10.73 0.83
C CYS A 218 -28.18 -9.56 -0.14
N GLU A 219 -29.38 -9.34 -0.67
CA GLU A 219 -29.60 -8.39 -1.74
C GLU A 219 -30.84 -7.51 -1.48
N SER A 220 -30.78 -6.28 -1.99
CA SER A 220 -31.89 -5.30 -2.00
C SER A 220 -32.30 -5.03 -3.45
N LYS A 221 -33.48 -4.47 -3.71
CA LYS A 221 -34.01 -4.33 -5.09
C LYS A 221 -33.10 -3.48 -5.98
N HIS A 222 -32.40 -2.49 -5.40
CA HIS A 222 -31.46 -1.61 -6.08
C HIS A 222 -30.03 -1.74 -5.52
N ASN A 223 -29.62 -2.96 -5.16
CA ASN A 223 -28.35 -3.27 -4.50
C ASN A 223 -27.13 -2.61 -5.14
N THR A 224 -27.01 -2.64 -6.47
CA THR A 224 -25.90 -2.01 -7.21
C THR A 224 -25.82 -0.49 -6.99
N ILE A 225 -26.97 0.19 -6.86
CA ILE A 225 -27.03 1.64 -6.63
C ILE A 225 -26.57 1.96 -5.20
N TRP A 226 -27.05 1.21 -4.20
CA TRP A 226 -26.68 1.41 -2.80
C TRP A 226 -25.20 1.06 -2.54
N LEU A 227 -24.72 -0.07 -3.05
CA LEU A 227 -23.30 -0.43 -2.99
C LEU A 227 -22.43 0.58 -3.74
N GLY A 228 -22.87 1.05 -4.92
CA GLY A 228 -22.17 2.08 -5.69
C GLY A 228 -22.05 3.41 -4.93
N LEU A 229 -23.12 3.85 -4.26
CA LEU A 229 -23.12 5.04 -3.41
C LEU A 229 -22.20 4.89 -2.20
N LEU A 230 -22.28 3.75 -1.50
CA LEU A 230 -21.45 3.46 -0.33
C LEU A 230 -19.96 3.38 -0.72
N TYR A 231 -19.61 2.59 -1.73
CA TYR A 231 -18.24 2.43 -2.20
C TYR A 231 -17.70 3.71 -2.85
N GLY A 232 -18.53 4.51 -3.54
CA GLY A 232 -18.15 5.82 -4.08
C GLY A 232 -17.75 6.80 -2.98
N TYR A 233 -18.58 6.96 -1.95
CA TYR A 233 -18.26 7.78 -0.78
C TYR A 233 -16.99 7.31 -0.06
N LYS A 234 -16.87 6.00 0.20
CA LYS A 234 -15.68 5.41 0.85
C LYS A 234 -14.42 5.59 -0.01
N GLY A 235 -14.55 5.46 -1.34
CA GLY A 235 -13.48 5.70 -2.30
C GLY A 235 -12.98 7.15 -2.29
N LEU A 236 -13.89 8.12 -2.23
CA LEU A 236 -13.53 9.53 -2.08
C LEU A 236 -12.78 9.81 -0.76
N LEU A 237 -13.22 9.20 0.35
CA LEU A 237 -12.48 9.28 1.63
C LEU A 237 -11.08 8.65 1.52
N LEU A 238 -10.95 7.48 0.89
CA LEU A 238 -9.68 6.80 0.66
C LEU A 238 -8.70 7.66 -0.15
N ILE A 239 -9.17 8.27 -1.25
CA ILE A 239 -8.39 9.19 -2.09
C ILE A 239 -7.97 10.44 -1.31
N PHE A 240 -8.88 11.02 -0.51
CA PHE A 240 -8.56 12.22 0.26
C PHE A 240 -7.52 11.96 1.37
N GLY A 241 -7.63 10.84 2.10
CA GLY A 241 -6.60 10.46 3.07
C GLY A 241 -5.27 10.06 2.42
N LEU A 242 -5.29 9.47 1.22
CA LEU A 242 -4.10 9.22 0.41
C LEU A 242 -3.37 10.53 0.05
N PHE A 243 -4.12 11.55 -0.43
CA PHE A 243 -3.58 12.88 -0.73
C PHE A 243 -2.90 13.51 0.49
N LEU A 244 -3.55 13.48 1.66
CA LEU A 244 -2.96 14.02 2.90
C LEU A 244 -1.73 13.22 3.37
N ALA A 245 -1.73 11.89 3.19
CA ALA A 245 -0.58 11.02 3.47
C ALA A 245 0.59 11.23 2.49
N TYR A 246 0.32 11.77 1.30
CA TYR A 246 1.34 12.20 0.34
C TYR A 246 1.96 13.54 0.76
N GLU A 247 1.14 14.58 0.96
CA GLU A 247 1.58 15.92 1.41
C GLU A 247 2.43 15.86 2.70
N THR A 248 2.07 14.99 3.65
CA THR A 248 2.80 14.86 4.93
C THR A 248 4.07 14.00 4.88
N ARG A 249 4.43 13.40 3.74
CA ARG A 249 5.55 12.43 3.63
C ARG A 249 6.95 13.06 3.74
N SER A 250 7.11 14.28 3.25
CA SER A 250 8.39 14.97 3.04
C SER A 250 8.92 15.69 4.29
N ILE A 251 8.05 15.95 5.26
CA ILE A 251 8.30 16.81 6.42
C ILE A 251 9.19 16.07 7.44
N LYS A 252 10.15 16.78 8.07
CA LYS A 252 11.17 16.18 8.95
C LYS A 252 11.20 16.83 10.35
N LEU A 253 10.33 16.37 11.26
CA LEU A 253 10.32 16.76 12.68
C LEU A 253 10.41 15.49 13.54
N LYS A 254 10.91 15.56 14.79
CA LYS A 254 11.16 14.37 15.64
C LYS A 254 9.89 13.57 15.99
N GLN A 255 8.69 14.16 15.89
CA GLN A 255 7.39 13.48 16.02
C GLN A 255 6.93 12.72 14.76
N ILE A 256 7.62 12.83 13.61
CA ILE A 256 7.06 12.44 12.30
C ILE A 256 7.26 10.96 11.93
N ASN A 257 8.16 10.21 12.60
CA ASN A 257 8.30 8.78 12.31
C ASN A 257 6.98 8.00 12.58
N ASP A 258 6.27 8.30 13.68
CA ASP A 258 4.95 7.74 13.99
C ASP A 258 3.88 8.15 12.95
N SER A 259 3.88 9.40 12.47
CA SER A 259 2.94 9.80 11.40
C SER A 259 3.28 9.19 10.04
N ARG A 260 4.56 8.95 9.72
CA ARG A 260 4.97 8.24 8.50
C ARG A 260 4.49 6.80 8.47
N LEU A 261 4.62 6.09 9.60
CA LEU A 261 4.13 4.72 9.76
C LEU A 261 2.60 4.64 9.64
N VAL A 262 1.87 5.59 10.22
CA VAL A 262 0.41 5.72 10.02
C VAL A 262 0.07 6.05 8.56
N GLY A 263 0.87 6.89 7.89
CA GLY A 263 0.76 7.14 6.45
C GLY A 263 0.89 5.85 5.64
N MET A 264 1.93 5.05 5.89
CA MET A 264 2.12 3.72 5.26
C MET A 264 0.94 2.77 5.52
N SER A 265 0.36 2.80 6.72
CA SER A 265 -0.87 2.05 7.00
C SER A 265 -2.05 2.49 6.12
N ILE A 266 -2.22 3.81 5.88
CA ILE A 266 -3.24 4.32 4.95
C ILE A 266 -2.98 3.85 3.52
N TYR A 267 -1.74 3.90 3.01
CA TYR A 267 -1.41 3.36 1.68
C TYR A 267 -1.79 1.88 1.56
N ASN A 268 -1.48 1.06 2.58
CA ASN A 268 -1.85 -0.36 2.61
C ASN A 268 -3.37 -0.57 2.57
N VAL A 269 -4.14 0.15 3.41
CA VAL A 269 -5.61 0.06 3.43
C VAL A 269 -6.20 0.44 2.07
N VAL A 270 -5.75 1.55 1.47
CA VAL A 270 -6.22 2.02 0.16
C VAL A 270 -5.99 0.96 -0.93
N VAL A 271 -4.77 0.43 -1.04
CA VAL A 271 -4.41 -0.58 -2.05
C VAL A 271 -5.23 -1.85 -1.89
N LEU A 272 -5.36 -2.36 -0.66
CA LEU A 272 -6.14 -3.57 -0.40
C LEU A 272 -7.62 -3.36 -0.72
N CYS A 273 -8.24 -2.25 -0.31
CA CYS A 273 -9.64 -1.95 -0.66
C CYS A 273 -9.87 -1.84 -2.18
N LEU A 274 -8.95 -1.19 -2.91
CA LEU A 274 -9.04 -1.04 -4.38
C LEU A 274 -8.90 -2.37 -5.12
N ILE A 275 -8.17 -3.35 -4.58
CA ILE A 275 -8.06 -4.70 -5.15
C ILE A 275 -9.26 -5.56 -4.74
N THR A 276 -9.67 -5.52 -3.47
CA THR A 276 -10.71 -6.40 -2.94
C THR A 276 -12.07 -6.12 -3.55
N ALA A 277 -12.48 -4.85 -3.66
CA ALA A 277 -13.82 -4.50 -4.15
C ALA A 277 -14.14 -5.06 -5.55
N PRO A 278 -13.35 -4.83 -6.62
CA PRO A 278 -13.64 -5.36 -7.95
C PRO A 278 -13.53 -6.90 -8.00
N VAL A 279 -12.57 -7.51 -7.30
CA VAL A 279 -12.43 -8.97 -7.28
C VAL A 279 -13.65 -9.63 -6.66
N THR A 280 -14.17 -9.11 -5.54
CA THR A 280 -15.38 -9.62 -4.89
C THR A 280 -16.62 -9.58 -5.81
N LEU A 281 -16.75 -8.56 -6.66
CA LEU A 281 -17.84 -8.49 -7.65
C LEU A 281 -17.74 -9.61 -8.70
N VAL A 282 -16.52 -9.98 -9.10
CA VAL A 282 -16.26 -11.03 -10.11
C VAL A 282 -16.43 -12.45 -9.56
N ILE A 283 -16.01 -12.71 -8.32
CA ILE A 283 -16.02 -14.07 -7.71
C ILE A 283 -17.29 -14.39 -6.91
N SER A 284 -18.30 -13.53 -6.97
CA SER A 284 -19.57 -13.61 -6.20
C SER A 284 -20.33 -14.94 -6.37
N THR A 285 -20.15 -15.64 -7.48
CA THR A 285 -20.78 -16.95 -7.78
C THR A 285 -20.18 -18.14 -7.03
N GLN A 286 -18.98 -17.98 -6.43
CA GLN A 286 -18.29 -19.02 -5.68
C GLN A 286 -18.16 -18.62 -4.20
N GLN A 287 -19.03 -19.15 -3.33
CA GLN A 287 -19.08 -18.76 -1.91
C GLN A 287 -17.77 -18.98 -1.16
N ASP A 288 -17.17 -20.18 -1.24
CA ASP A 288 -15.91 -20.47 -0.53
C ASP A 288 -14.80 -19.50 -0.94
N ALA A 289 -14.65 -19.27 -2.26
CA ALA A 289 -13.65 -18.35 -2.79
C ALA A 289 -13.91 -16.90 -2.38
N SER A 290 -15.16 -16.43 -2.50
CA SER A 290 -15.57 -15.08 -2.13
C SER A 290 -15.39 -14.80 -0.64
N PHE A 291 -15.88 -15.72 0.21
CA PHE A 291 -15.74 -15.61 1.66
C PHE A 291 -14.27 -15.66 2.10
N ALA A 292 -13.48 -16.62 1.59
CA ALA A 292 -12.06 -16.72 1.92
C ALA A 292 -11.28 -15.47 1.49
N PHE A 293 -11.49 -14.99 0.26
CA PHE A 293 -10.80 -13.82 -0.27
C PHE A 293 -11.11 -12.54 0.52
N VAL A 294 -12.40 -12.27 0.79
CA VAL A 294 -12.82 -11.10 1.58
C VAL A 294 -12.29 -11.19 3.01
N SER A 295 -12.39 -12.36 3.65
CA SER A 295 -11.90 -12.57 5.02
C SER A 295 -10.38 -12.39 5.11
N LEU A 296 -9.62 -12.98 4.18
CA LEU A 296 -8.16 -12.82 4.11
C LEU A 296 -7.76 -11.37 3.87
N ALA A 297 -8.45 -10.65 2.99
CA ALA A 297 -8.18 -9.24 2.76
C ALA A 297 -8.41 -8.38 4.01
N ILE A 298 -9.51 -8.59 4.74
CA ILE A 298 -9.80 -7.89 6.00
C ILE A 298 -8.75 -8.24 7.07
N ILE A 299 -8.44 -9.53 7.25
CA ILE A 299 -7.42 -10.03 8.18
C ILE A 299 -6.07 -9.38 7.88
N PHE A 300 -5.57 -9.52 6.66
CA PHE A 300 -4.26 -9.02 6.25
C PHE A 300 -4.16 -7.50 6.40
N CYS A 301 -5.21 -6.76 6.00
CA CYS A 301 -5.32 -5.32 6.20
C CYS A 301 -5.22 -4.95 7.68
N CYS A 302 -6.01 -5.60 8.55
CA CYS A 302 -6.02 -5.35 10.00
C CYS A 302 -4.67 -5.67 10.66
N PHE A 303 -4.08 -6.84 10.35
CA PHE A 303 -2.79 -7.26 10.93
C PHE A 303 -1.65 -6.34 10.51
N LEU A 304 -1.56 -5.95 9.23
CA LEU A 304 -0.55 -4.99 8.76
C LEU A 304 -0.75 -3.60 9.39
N SER A 305 -1.99 -3.10 9.47
CA SER A 305 -2.26 -1.82 10.12
C SER A 305 -1.91 -1.82 11.60
N MET A 306 -2.21 -2.90 12.33
CA MET A 306 -1.77 -3.06 13.72
C MET A 306 -0.23 -3.12 13.81
N ALA A 307 0.43 -3.88 12.94
CA ALA A 307 1.88 -4.00 12.94
C ALA A 307 2.57 -2.64 12.72
N LEU A 308 2.23 -1.93 11.64
CA LEU A 308 2.82 -0.64 11.29
C LEU A 308 2.58 0.43 12.36
N VAL A 309 1.38 0.48 12.96
CA VAL A 309 1.00 1.54 13.90
C VAL A 309 1.44 1.24 15.35
N PHE A 310 1.63 -0.02 15.75
CA PHE A 310 1.90 -0.36 17.16
C PHE A 310 3.26 -1.02 17.42
N VAL A 311 3.83 -1.82 16.51
CA VAL A 311 5.14 -2.48 16.75
C VAL A 311 6.24 -1.48 17.11
N PRO A 312 6.41 -0.34 16.41
CA PRO A 312 7.43 0.64 16.76
C PRO A 312 7.25 1.24 18.17
N LYS A 313 6.01 1.35 18.65
CA LYS A 313 5.71 1.88 20.00
C LYS A 313 6.02 0.85 21.09
N ILE A 314 5.76 -0.43 20.81
CA ILE A 314 6.05 -1.53 21.75
C ILE A 314 7.57 -1.69 21.90
N VAL A 315 8.31 -1.67 20.78
CA VAL A 315 9.78 -1.74 20.79
C VAL A 315 10.38 -0.56 21.56
N GLU A 316 9.92 0.66 21.30
CA GLU A 316 10.40 1.86 21.99
C GLU A 316 10.14 1.82 23.50
N VAL A 317 8.95 1.38 23.94
CA VAL A 317 8.61 1.22 25.37
C VAL A 317 9.41 0.08 26.02
N LEU A 318 9.73 -0.99 25.28
CA LEU A 318 10.52 -2.12 25.77
C LEU A 318 12.01 -1.75 25.91
N HIS A 319 12.55 -0.93 25.00
CA HIS A 319 13.92 -0.40 25.09
C HIS A 319 14.06 0.65 26.21
N HIS A 320 13.01 1.44 26.49
CA HIS A 320 13.02 2.50 27.50
C HIS A 320 12.02 2.27 28.64
N PRO A 321 12.15 1.19 29.45
CA PRO A 321 11.21 0.90 30.54
C PRO A 321 11.26 1.95 31.66
N GLY A 322 12.35 2.71 31.77
CA GLY A 322 12.66 3.64 32.87
C GLY A 322 11.94 4.99 32.88
N GLU A 323 11.41 5.50 31.75
CA GLU A 323 10.75 6.84 31.68
C GLU A 323 9.36 6.86 32.39
N ARG A 324 9.27 6.47 33.66
CA ARG A 324 8.00 6.14 34.34
C ARG A 324 7.48 7.32 35.16
N THR A 325 7.37 8.47 34.51
CA THR A 325 6.96 9.76 35.09
C THR A 325 7.92 10.24 36.17
N GLU A 326 8.98 10.94 35.76
CA GLU A 326 9.62 11.89 36.68
C GLU A 326 8.64 13.03 36.96
N ASN A 327 7.97 12.94 38.11
CA ASN A 327 7.32 14.07 38.78
C ASN A 327 8.20 14.54 39.96
N THR A 328 9.48 14.71 39.66
CA THR A 328 10.36 15.71 40.29
C THR A 328 10.82 16.62 39.14
N GLY A 329 11.16 17.88 39.41
CA GLY A 329 11.38 18.89 38.38
C GLY A 329 12.41 18.50 37.30
N GLU A 330 12.30 19.14 36.13
CA GLU A 330 13.30 19.10 35.05
C GLU A 330 13.43 17.78 34.25
N GLY A 331 12.30 17.08 34.04
CA GLY A 331 12.23 15.83 33.26
C GLY A 331 11.25 15.87 32.08
N ALA A 332 11.67 16.45 30.95
CA ALA A 332 11.10 16.14 29.63
C ALA A 332 9.55 16.26 29.45
N ALA A 333 8.89 17.34 29.90
CA ALA A 333 8.10 18.05 28.88
C ALA A 333 9.09 18.68 27.89
N PRO A 334 8.74 19.03 26.63
CA PRO A 334 9.49 20.12 26.04
C PRO A 334 9.30 21.31 26.98
N SER A 335 10.34 21.67 27.74
CA SER A 335 10.39 22.96 28.43
C SER A 335 10.07 24.03 27.39
N LYS A 336 9.57 25.19 27.81
CA LYS A 336 9.58 26.34 26.89
C LYS A 336 10.96 26.51 26.26
N GLU A 337 12.02 26.21 27.03
CA GLU A 337 13.40 26.15 26.54
C GLU A 337 13.69 25.03 25.54
N GLU A 338 13.10 23.82 25.62
CA GLU A 338 13.33 22.79 24.58
C GLU A 338 12.64 23.18 23.27
N GLU A 339 11.44 23.74 23.33
CA GLU A 339 10.70 24.19 22.14
C GLU A 339 11.32 25.47 21.55
N GLU A 340 11.79 26.40 22.40
CA GLU A 340 12.63 27.54 22.01
C GLU A 340 13.99 27.11 21.46
N ARG A 341 14.65 26.10 22.05
CA ARG A 341 15.92 25.54 21.55
C ARG A 341 15.72 24.84 20.21
N TYR A 342 14.59 24.19 19.99
CA TYR A 342 14.23 23.61 18.69
C TYR A 342 13.93 24.70 17.64
N GLN A 343 13.20 25.76 18.01
CA GLN A 343 13.00 26.93 17.14
C GLN A 343 14.29 27.75 16.91
N LYS A 344 15.22 27.74 17.86
CA LYS A 344 16.55 28.35 17.73
C LYS A 344 17.41 27.52 16.77
N LEU A 345 17.43 26.20 16.92
CA LEU A 345 18.10 25.28 15.99
C LEU A 345 17.52 25.37 14.57
N LEU A 346 16.22 25.56 14.41
CA LEU A 346 15.60 25.81 13.09
C LEU A 346 16.09 27.13 12.48
N ARG A 347 16.10 28.22 13.25
CA ARG A 347 16.65 29.52 12.80
C ARG A 347 18.15 29.45 12.48
N GLU A 348 18.94 28.78 13.32
CA GLU A 348 20.37 28.55 13.08
C GLU A 348 20.60 27.72 11.80
N ASN A 349 19.70 26.79 11.47
CA ASN A 349 19.75 26.01 10.23
C ASN A 349 19.38 26.87 8.99
N GLU A 350 18.35 27.70 9.09
CA GLU A 350 17.98 28.67 8.03
C GLU A 350 19.09 29.70 7.78
N ASP A 351 19.70 30.25 8.84
CA ASP A 351 20.83 31.17 8.73
C ASP A 351 22.10 30.47 8.23
N MET A 352 22.37 29.22 8.64
CA MET A 352 23.41 28.38 8.04
C MET A 352 23.19 28.17 6.53
N GLN A 353 21.96 27.90 6.09
CA GLN A 353 21.63 27.76 4.67
C GLN A 353 21.83 29.06 3.89
N ARG A 354 21.48 30.22 4.46
CA ARG A 354 21.77 31.54 3.87
C ARG A 354 23.27 31.80 3.76
N LEU A 355 24.03 31.50 4.82
CA LEU A 355 25.49 31.60 4.82
C LEU A 355 26.12 30.68 3.77
N ILE A 356 25.62 29.46 3.59
CA ILE A 356 26.07 28.55 2.52
C ILE A 356 25.81 29.18 1.16
N ALA A 357 24.59 29.66 0.88
CA ALA A 357 24.26 30.30 -0.40
C ALA A 357 25.14 31.54 -0.71
N GLU A 358 25.38 32.41 0.27
CA GLU A 358 26.25 33.58 0.13
C GLU A 358 27.71 33.19 -0.12
N LYS A 359 28.20 32.11 0.52
CA LYS A 359 29.54 31.57 0.30
C LYS A 359 29.67 30.92 -1.07
N GLU A 360 28.64 30.20 -1.54
CA GLU A 360 28.59 29.63 -2.89
C GLU A 360 28.60 30.72 -3.96
N GLU A 361 27.87 31.83 -3.78
CA GLU A 361 27.92 32.99 -4.67
C GLU A 361 29.31 33.63 -4.69
N LYS A 362 29.94 33.85 -3.52
CA LYS A 362 31.32 34.35 -3.42
C LYS A 362 32.33 33.41 -4.09
N ILE A 363 32.17 32.10 -3.96
CA ILE A 363 32.98 31.10 -4.66
C ILE A 363 32.75 31.19 -6.18
N ARG A 364 31.52 31.39 -6.65
CA ARG A 364 31.18 31.57 -8.07
C ARG A 364 31.86 32.83 -8.65
N LEU A 365 31.79 33.96 -7.94
CA LEU A 365 32.46 35.21 -8.32
C LEU A 365 34.00 35.07 -8.34
N LEU A 366 34.58 34.38 -7.35
CA LEU A 366 36.03 34.12 -7.32
C LEU A 366 36.47 33.19 -8.47
N LYS A 367 35.68 32.16 -8.81
CA LYS A 367 35.93 31.30 -9.97
C LYS A 367 35.91 32.10 -11.28
N LEU A 368 34.94 32.99 -11.47
CA LEU A 368 34.89 33.87 -12.65
C LEU A 368 36.14 34.77 -12.74
N LYS A 369 36.56 35.42 -11.64
CA LYS A 369 37.80 36.23 -11.60
C LYS A 369 39.07 35.41 -11.86
N LEU A 370 39.09 34.14 -11.45
CA LEU A 370 40.20 33.23 -11.76
C LEU A 370 40.21 32.83 -13.24
N GLN A 371 39.05 32.56 -13.85
CA GLN A 371 38.93 32.31 -15.28
C GLN A 371 39.33 33.53 -16.12
N GLU A 372 38.92 34.72 -15.74
CA GLU A 372 39.33 35.99 -16.38
C GLU A 372 40.85 36.19 -16.31
N ARG A 373 41.46 36.03 -15.13
CA ARG A 373 42.92 36.08 -14.96
C ARG A 373 43.68 34.94 -15.66
N ALA A 374 43.04 33.82 -15.93
CA ALA A 374 43.61 32.75 -16.75
C ALA A 374 43.54 33.12 -18.25
N ALA A 375 42.43 33.69 -18.71
CA ALA A 375 42.25 34.16 -20.09
C ALA A 375 43.17 35.34 -20.43
N ILE A 376 43.42 36.26 -19.50
CA ILE A 376 44.41 37.33 -19.67
C ILE A 376 45.81 36.74 -19.84
N ARG A 377 46.23 35.84 -18.94
CA ARG A 377 47.56 35.20 -19.03
C ARG A 377 47.73 34.36 -20.30
N SER A 378 46.69 33.68 -20.80
CA SER A 378 46.79 32.97 -22.08
C SER A 378 46.90 33.91 -23.27
N ARG A 379 46.25 35.09 -23.25
CA ARG A 379 46.44 36.14 -24.26
C ARG A 379 47.84 36.76 -24.21
N GLU A 380 48.38 37.01 -23.02
CA GLU A 380 49.76 37.49 -22.83
C GLU A 380 50.77 36.48 -23.38
N GLN A 381 50.58 35.19 -23.10
CA GLN A 381 51.42 34.11 -23.65
C GLN A 381 51.31 34.02 -25.18
N GLN A 382 50.11 34.16 -25.75
CA GLN A 382 49.92 34.20 -27.21
C GLN A 382 50.61 35.42 -27.85
N GLN A 383 50.53 36.59 -27.21
CA GLN A 383 51.21 37.80 -27.69
C GLN A 383 52.74 37.66 -27.60
N GLN A 384 53.29 37.08 -26.53
CA GLN A 384 54.71 36.79 -26.41
C GLN A 384 55.19 35.79 -27.47
N GLN A 385 54.42 34.74 -27.75
CA GLN A 385 54.74 33.79 -28.83
C GLN A 385 54.69 34.45 -30.21
N GLN A 386 53.70 35.32 -30.48
CA GLN A 386 53.63 36.08 -31.73
C GLN A 386 54.79 37.06 -31.89
N GLN A 387 55.20 37.76 -30.82
CA GLN A 387 56.36 38.65 -30.84
C GLN A 387 57.67 37.87 -31.06
N GLN A 388 57.84 36.71 -30.43
CA GLN A 388 58.99 35.83 -30.68
C GLN A 388 59.02 35.33 -32.12
N GLN A 389 57.88 34.94 -32.70
CA GLN A 389 57.80 34.54 -34.12
C GLN A 389 58.12 35.70 -35.06
N GLN A 390 57.64 36.93 -34.79
CA GLN A 390 57.97 38.11 -35.57
C GLN A 390 59.45 38.48 -35.47
N GLN A 391 60.06 38.37 -34.28
CA GLN A 391 61.51 38.58 -34.11
C GLN A 391 62.33 37.51 -34.84
N GLN A 392 61.92 36.24 -34.83
CA GLN A 392 62.57 35.18 -35.61
C GLN A 392 62.46 35.42 -37.12
N GLN A 393 61.29 35.87 -37.61
CA GLN A 393 61.10 36.25 -39.02
C GLN A 393 61.94 37.46 -39.42
N GLN A 394 62.02 38.50 -38.56
CA GLN A 394 62.91 39.64 -38.81
C GLN A 394 64.39 39.24 -38.77
N GLN A 395 64.81 38.34 -37.88
CA GLN A 395 66.18 37.82 -37.86
C GLN A 395 66.49 36.98 -39.11
N GLN A 396 65.54 36.19 -39.62
CA GLN A 396 65.69 35.48 -40.89
C GLN A 396 65.81 36.45 -42.07
N GLN A 397 64.94 37.45 -42.18
CA GLN A 397 65.03 38.48 -43.24
C GLN A 397 66.31 39.33 -43.14
N THR A 398 66.78 39.61 -41.92
CA THR A 398 68.06 40.31 -41.71
C THR A 398 69.25 39.43 -42.10
N ALA A 399 69.18 38.12 -41.82
CA ALA A 399 70.21 37.15 -42.25
C ALA A 399 70.22 36.96 -43.78
N GLU A 400 69.06 36.85 -44.43
CA GLU A 400 68.97 36.79 -45.90
C GLU A 400 69.54 38.07 -46.55
N ASN A 401 69.20 39.25 -46.00
CA ASN A 401 69.76 40.52 -46.48
C ASN A 401 71.27 40.70 -46.20
N HIS A 402 71.86 39.98 -45.24
CA HIS A 402 73.31 40.00 -45.00
C HIS A 402 74.09 38.96 -45.81
N VAL A 403 73.41 37.98 -46.42
CA VAL A 403 74.03 36.91 -47.23
C VAL A 403 73.98 37.19 -48.73
N ALA A 404 73.11 38.10 -49.20
CA ALA A 404 73.02 38.53 -50.60
C ALA A 404 74.17 39.48 -51.07
N GLY A 405 75.31 39.48 -50.38
CA GLY A 405 76.34 40.54 -50.45
C GLY A 405 77.71 40.18 -51.02
N SER A 406 77.97 38.93 -51.43
CA SER A 406 79.20 38.56 -52.17
C SER A 406 79.14 37.17 -52.81
N ALA A 407 79.55 37.08 -54.08
CA ALA A 407 80.02 35.82 -54.70
C ALA A 407 81.49 35.57 -54.28
N ASP A 408 82.15 34.40 -54.42
CA ASP A 408 82.08 33.36 -55.47
C ASP A 408 82.67 31.98 -54.93
N PRO A 409 82.92 30.91 -55.73
CA PRO A 409 82.88 29.48 -55.31
C PRO A 409 84.28 28.83 -55.08
N PRO A 410 84.51 27.48 -55.07
CA PRO A 410 83.65 26.26 -55.10
C PRO A 410 83.95 25.25 -53.94
N THR A 411 83.35 24.04 -53.84
CA THR A 411 83.88 22.74 -54.39
C THR A 411 83.00 21.54 -53.94
N GLN A 412 83.15 20.38 -54.61
CA GLN A 412 82.34 19.14 -54.55
C GLN A 412 82.33 18.35 -53.22
N GLN A 413 81.16 17.77 -52.86
CA GLN A 413 80.94 16.32 -52.63
C GLN A 413 79.43 15.99 -52.51
N GLY A 414 79.00 14.77 -52.89
CA GLY A 414 77.62 14.48 -53.32
C GLY A 414 76.62 13.93 -52.26
N PRO A 415 75.31 13.93 -52.56
CA PRO A 415 74.24 13.54 -51.61
C PRO A 415 73.76 12.07 -51.73
N ARG A 416 73.15 11.56 -50.65
CA ARG A 416 72.46 10.25 -50.62
C ARG A 416 71.04 10.31 -51.20
N LEU A 417 70.60 9.17 -51.73
CA LEU A 417 69.26 8.96 -52.30
C LEU A 417 68.13 8.81 -51.26
N ARG A 418 66.90 8.95 -51.78
CA ARG A 418 65.62 9.13 -51.08
C ARG A 418 64.70 7.91 -51.26
N GLN A 419 63.54 7.93 -50.60
CA GLN A 419 62.43 6.95 -50.56
C GLN A 419 62.61 5.88 -49.45
N GLY A 420 61.58 5.46 -48.73
CA GLY A 420 60.18 5.92 -48.68
C GLY A 420 59.25 4.82 -48.14
N GLY A 421 58.24 5.15 -47.34
CA GLY A 421 57.27 4.15 -46.84
C GLY A 421 56.31 4.67 -45.75
N ARG A 422 55.02 4.35 -45.88
CA ARG A 422 53.95 4.58 -44.88
C ARG A 422 53.47 3.20 -44.32
N PRO A 423 52.29 3.04 -43.69
CA PRO A 423 52.06 3.18 -42.24
C PRO A 423 51.42 1.93 -41.62
N ALA A 424 51.28 1.86 -40.28
CA ALA A 424 50.40 0.87 -39.63
C ALA A 424 49.94 1.31 -38.22
N VAL A 425 48.78 0.79 -37.80
CA VAL A 425 48.20 0.90 -36.45
C VAL A 425 47.93 -0.50 -35.91
N ARG A 426 48.27 -0.79 -34.64
CA ARG A 426 47.56 -1.80 -33.83
C ARG A 426 47.81 -1.64 -32.32
N ILE A 427 46.86 -2.16 -31.54
CA ILE A 427 46.75 -2.12 -30.07
C ILE A 427 46.96 -3.56 -29.54
N VAL A 428 47.46 -3.74 -28.31
CA VAL A 428 47.01 -4.71 -27.26
C VAL A 428 47.98 -4.72 -26.05
N THR A 429 47.41 -4.86 -24.83
CA THR A 429 47.99 -4.99 -23.46
C THR A 429 48.42 -6.47 -23.15
N PRO A 430 48.86 -6.95 -21.95
CA PRO A 430 48.76 -6.42 -20.57
C PRO A 430 49.96 -6.71 -19.60
N ASP A 431 49.74 -6.55 -18.28
CA ASP A 431 50.40 -7.18 -17.08
C ASP A 431 51.95 -7.11 -16.96
N THR A 432 52.64 -6.80 -15.85
CA THR A 432 52.44 -6.79 -14.37
C THR A 432 53.65 -6.03 -13.73
N SER A 433 53.86 -5.73 -12.43
CA SER A 433 53.10 -5.80 -11.16
C SER A 433 53.88 -5.05 -10.04
N SER A 434 53.17 -4.42 -9.07
CA SER A 434 53.64 -4.03 -7.70
C SER A 434 54.76 -2.96 -7.59
N VAL A 435 54.84 -2.04 -6.61
CA VAL A 435 54.46 -2.04 -5.16
C VAL A 435 54.16 -0.59 -4.65
N ALA A 436 53.16 -0.44 -3.75
CA ALA A 436 52.92 0.63 -2.73
C ALA A 436 52.78 2.13 -3.14
N ALA A 437 51.96 2.96 -2.47
CA ALA A 437 50.85 2.72 -1.52
C ALA A 437 49.98 4.00 -1.37
N ASP A 438 48.67 3.79 -1.13
CA ASP A 438 47.67 4.58 -0.37
C ASP A 438 47.46 6.12 -0.68
N ASP A 439 46.27 6.70 -0.59
CA ASP A 439 45.03 6.25 0.08
C ASP A 439 43.72 6.84 -0.52
N ALA A 440 42.59 6.16 -0.23
CA ALA A 440 41.18 6.58 -0.22
C ALA A 440 40.54 7.36 -1.40
N MET A 441 39.67 6.66 -2.14
CA MET A 441 38.77 7.17 -3.18
C MET A 441 37.34 7.46 -2.63
N VAL A 442 36.73 8.58 -3.00
CA VAL A 442 35.27 8.82 -2.86
C VAL A 442 34.68 9.19 -4.22
N PRO A 443 33.72 8.43 -4.77
CA PRO A 443 33.17 8.69 -6.09
C PRO A 443 32.19 9.88 -6.09
N ARG A 444 32.44 10.89 -6.92
CA ARG A 444 31.40 11.87 -7.29
C ARG A 444 30.43 11.24 -8.28
N ILE A 445 29.18 11.07 -7.86
CA ILE A 445 28.06 10.84 -8.77
C ILE A 445 27.74 12.18 -9.44
N ASN A 446 28.05 12.33 -10.73
CA ASN A 446 27.51 13.41 -11.54
C ASN A 446 26.08 13.05 -11.94
N PHE A 447 25.10 13.82 -11.45
CA PHE A 447 23.79 13.90 -12.10
C PHE A 447 23.86 15.03 -13.13
N ASP A 448 24.01 14.65 -14.39
CA ASP A 448 23.78 15.53 -15.53
C ASP A 448 22.27 15.54 -15.78
N ILE A 449 21.62 16.71 -15.61
CA ILE A 449 20.22 16.92 -15.98
C ILE A 449 20.23 17.97 -17.08
N SER A 450 20.57 17.52 -18.28
CA SER A 450 20.38 18.26 -19.51
C SER A 450 19.06 17.83 -20.17
N GLU A 451 18.37 18.80 -20.77
CA GLU A 451 17.00 18.69 -21.29
C GLU A 451 16.79 17.51 -22.25
N SER A 452 15.71 16.75 -22.03
CA SER A 452 14.87 16.18 -23.09
C SER A 452 13.60 15.60 -22.47
N TYR A 453 12.43 15.98 -23.00
CA TYR A 453 11.34 15.12 -23.46
C TYR A 453 10.02 15.91 -23.57
N LEU A 454 9.39 15.75 -24.74
CA LEU A 454 7.96 15.93 -24.99
C LEU A 454 7.13 14.92 -24.20
#